data_AF-A0A0Q3UT49-F1
#
_entry.id   AF-A0A0Q3UT49-F1
#
_cell.length_a   1.000
_cell.length_b   1.000
_cell.length_c   1.000
_cell.angle_alpha   90.00
_cell.angle_beta   90.00
_cell.angle_gamma   90.00
#
_symmetry.space_group_name_H-M   'P 1'
#
loop_
_entity.id
_entity.type
_entity.pdbx_description
1 polymer ?
#
loop_
_entity_poly.entity_id
_entity_poly.type
_entity_poly.pdbx_seq_one_letter_code
_entity_poly.pdbx_strand_id
1 'polypeptide(L)'
;MAAQPSRGQKPFHIVSPVLESLPLSRAAGTKVYMKLENVQPTGSFKIRGIGHLCREPACGAALALLYTGRLQRLQREGRLRAPLGSVVVVVCGGSSIRPAQLRALKDQLGLE
;
A
#
# COMPACT_ATOMS: atom_id res chain seq x y z
N MET A 1 -10.71 -12.41 -14.33
CA MET A 1 -10.82 -12.58 -12.85
C MET A 1 -10.32 -11.30 -12.21
N ALA A 2 -11.21 -10.36 -11.85
CA ALA A 2 -10.82 -9.07 -11.28
C ALA A 2 -10.47 -9.27 -9.79
N ALA A 3 -9.24 -8.94 -9.42
CA ALA A 3 -8.81 -8.93 -8.02
C ALA A 3 -9.72 -7.97 -7.24
N GLN A 4 -10.45 -8.51 -6.27
CA GLN A 4 -11.30 -7.71 -5.38
C GLN A 4 -10.42 -6.92 -4.40
N PRO A 5 -10.67 -5.63 -4.18
CA PRO A 5 -9.90 -4.84 -3.23
C PRO A 5 -10.22 -5.26 -1.80
N SER A 6 -9.17 -5.53 -1.01
CA SER A 6 -9.24 -5.94 0.39
C SER A 6 -9.92 -4.86 1.25
N ARG A 7 -11.01 -5.26 1.92
CA ARG A 7 -11.76 -4.40 2.86
C ARG A 7 -10.88 -4.09 4.08
N GLY A 8 -10.28 -2.90 4.12
CA GLY A 8 -9.63 -2.38 5.33
C GLY A 8 -8.62 -1.24 5.14
N GLN A 9 -8.13 -0.97 3.93
CA GLN A 9 -7.22 0.16 3.67
C GLN A 9 -7.77 1.01 2.53
N LYS A 10 -8.18 2.25 2.86
CA LYS A 10 -8.69 3.22 1.88
C LYS A 10 -7.62 3.47 0.80
N PRO A 11 -7.93 3.30 -0.50
CA PRO A 11 -7.02 3.65 -1.58
C PRO A 11 -6.59 5.12 -1.47
N PHE A 12 -5.38 5.45 -1.91
CA PHE A 12 -4.97 6.85 -2.04
C PHE A 12 -5.71 7.58 -3.17
N HIS A 13 -6.42 6.84 -4.03
CA HIS A 13 -7.28 7.40 -5.07
C HIS A 13 -8.75 7.42 -4.62
N ILE A 14 -9.53 8.33 -5.20
CA ILE A 14 -10.98 8.36 -5.03
C ILE A 14 -11.70 7.73 -6.22
N VAL A 15 -12.97 7.40 -6.04
CA VAL A 15 -13.89 7.16 -7.16
C VAL A 15 -14.23 8.51 -7.76
N SER A 16 -13.46 8.92 -8.76
CA SER A 16 -13.68 10.16 -9.50
C SER A 16 -15.04 10.14 -10.21
N PRO A 17 -15.73 11.29 -10.35
CA PRO A 17 -16.99 11.37 -11.07
C PRO A 17 -16.87 11.02 -12.56
N VAL A 18 -18.00 10.60 -13.14
CA VAL A 18 -18.21 10.52 -14.59
C VAL A 18 -19.34 11.47 -14.91
N LEU A 19 -19.08 12.49 -15.73
CA LEU A 19 -20.09 13.47 -16.13
C LEU A 19 -20.32 13.39 -17.63
N GLU A 20 -21.57 13.48 -18.06
CA GLU A 20 -21.87 13.67 -19.49
C GLU A 20 -21.50 15.08 -19.92
N SER A 21 -20.86 15.22 -21.08
CA SER A 21 -20.56 16.51 -21.70
C SER A 21 -21.55 16.79 -22.82
N LEU A 22 -22.63 17.53 -22.54
CA LEU A 22 -23.62 17.88 -23.55
C LEU A 22 -23.02 18.55 -24.81
N PRO A 23 -22.06 19.50 -24.72
CA PRO A 23 -21.45 20.09 -25.91
C PRO A 23 -20.68 19.07 -26.74
N LEU A 24 -19.89 18.20 -26.11
CA LEU A 24 -19.15 17.15 -26.82
C LEU A 24 -20.09 16.08 -27.37
N SER A 25 -21.15 15.74 -26.65
CA SER A 25 -22.15 14.78 -27.12
C SER A 25 -22.82 15.26 -28.40
N ARG A 26 -23.20 16.55 -28.44
CA ARG A 26 -23.78 17.17 -29.65
C ARG A 26 -22.78 17.23 -30.80
N ALA A 27 -21.54 17.63 -30.52
CA ALA A 27 -20.49 17.71 -31.54
C ALA A 27 -20.12 16.33 -32.13
N ALA A 28 -20.11 15.27 -31.30
CA ALA A 28 -19.76 13.92 -31.72
C ALA A 28 -20.94 13.12 -32.30
N GLY A 29 -22.18 13.63 -32.20
CA GLY A 29 -23.39 12.89 -32.61
C GLY A 29 -23.69 11.65 -31.77
N THR A 30 -23.07 11.51 -30.60
CA THR A 30 -23.22 10.38 -29.68
C THR A 30 -22.95 10.82 -28.25
N LYS A 31 -23.38 10.07 -27.24
CA LYS A 31 -23.16 10.45 -25.83
C LYS A 31 -21.67 10.40 -25.48
N VAL A 32 -21.12 11.51 -25.03
CA VAL A 32 -19.74 11.65 -24.58
C VAL A 32 -19.71 11.86 -23.07
N TYR A 33 -18.95 11.00 -22.37
CA TYR A 33 -18.75 11.07 -20.93
C TYR A 33 -17.30 11.41 -20.60
N MET A 34 -17.11 12.25 -19.59
CA MET A 34 -15.82 12.66 -19.06
C MET A 34 -15.59 12.01 -17.71
N LYS A 35 -14.58 11.14 -17.63
CA LYS A 35 -14.06 10.59 -16.37
C LYS A 35 -13.08 11.59 -15.77
N LEU A 36 -13.46 12.25 -14.68
CA LEU A 36 -12.72 13.39 -14.12
C LEU A 36 -11.51 12.96 -13.27
N GLU A 37 -10.48 12.39 -13.88
CA GLU A 37 -9.26 12.00 -13.16
C GLU A 37 -8.40 13.18 -12.69
N ASN A 38 -8.68 14.38 -13.16
CA ASN A 38 -8.06 15.61 -12.66
C ASN A 38 -8.50 15.97 -11.23
N VAL A 39 -9.60 15.41 -10.73
CA VAL A 39 -10.05 15.61 -9.33
C VAL A 39 -9.53 14.55 -8.36
N GLN A 40 -8.57 13.72 -8.78
CA GLN A 40 -7.86 12.84 -7.86
C GLN A 40 -7.09 13.66 -6.80
N PRO A 41 -6.75 13.09 -5.63
CA PRO A 41 -6.00 13.81 -4.59
C PRO A 41 -4.67 14.41 -5.04
N THR A 42 -4.04 13.84 -6.08
CA THR A 42 -2.79 14.36 -6.67
C THR A 42 -3.01 15.05 -8.02
N GLY A 43 -4.26 15.36 -8.39
CA GLY A 43 -4.61 16.06 -9.63
C GLY A 43 -4.52 15.24 -10.91
N SER A 44 -4.25 13.92 -10.86
CA SER A 44 -4.24 13.08 -12.06
C SER A 44 -4.45 11.60 -11.77
N PHE A 45 -4.73 10.82 -12.82
CA PHE A 45 -4.98 9.38 -12.75
C PHE A 45 -3.81 8.54 -12.19
N LYS A 46 -2.58 9.10 -12.18
CA LYS A 46 -1.36 8.38 -11.79
C LYS A 46 -1.40 7.86 -10.35
N ILE A 47 -2.11 8.51 -9.44
CA ILE A 47 -2.23 8.07 -8.04
C ILE A 47 -2.91 6.70 -7.89
N ARG A 48 -3.70 6.27 -8.89
CA ARG A 48 -4.27 4.92 -8.89
C ARG A 48 -3.18 3.86 -8.93
N GLY A 49 -2.22 4.01 -9.84
CA GLY A 49 -1.09 3.09 -10.02
C GLY A 49 -0.01 3.29 -8.96
N ILE A 50 0.43 4.53 -8.74
CA ILE A 50 1.45 4.85 -7.73
C ILE A 50 0.96 4.45 -6.34
N GLY A 51 -0.30 4.73 -6.03
CA GLY A 51 -0.83 4.40 -4.72
C GLY A 51 -0.99 2.91 -4.47
N HIS A 52 -1.16 2.11 -5.53
CA HIS A 52 -1.06 0.66 -5.45
C HIS A 52 0.39 0.22 -5.24
N LEU A 53 1.32 0.75 -6.05
CA LEU A 53 2.75 0.45 -5.95
C LEU A 53 3.36 0.83 -4.59
N CYS A 54 2.92 1.92 -3.95
CA CYS A 54 3.46 2.33 -2.65
C CYS A 54 2.88 1.54 -1.47
N ARG A 55 1.72 0.89 -1.64
CA ARG A 55 1.07 0.12 -0.58
C ARG A 55 1.80 -1.18 -0.28
N GLU A 56 2.25 -1.87 -1.32
CA GLU A 56 2.92 -3.19 -1.22
C GLU A 56 4.33 -3.15 -0.57
N PRO A 57 5.26 -2.24 -0.94
CA PRO A 57 6.63 -2.20 -0.39
C PRO A 57 6.72 -1.53 0.99
N ALA A 58 5.70 -0.78 1.42
CA ALA A 58 5.64 -0.25 2.78
C ALA A 58 5.69 -1.38 3.84
N CYS A 59 5.22 -2.58 3.49
CA CYS A 59 5.22 -3.76 4.35
C CYS A 59 6.64 -4.32 4.60
N GLY A 60 7.58 -4.14 3.67
CA GLY A 60 8.93 -4.71 3.73
C GLY A 60 10.01 -3.77 4.27
N ALA A 61 9.76 -2.45 4.28
CA ALA A 61 10.75 -1.45 4.66
C ALA A 61 11.28 -1.63 6.09
N ALA A 62 10.40 -1.97 7.04
CA ALA A 62 10.80 -2.23 8.43
C ALA A 62 11.64 -3.52 8.56
N LEU A 63 11.32 -4.56 7.78
CA LEU A 63 12.06 -5.82 7.76
C LEU A 63 13.45 -5.67 7.14
N ALA A 64 13.64 -4.71 6.22
CA ALA A 64 14.94 -4.45 5.59
C ALA A 64 16.04 -4.17 6.62
N LEU A 65 15.71 -3.58 7.77
CA LEU A 65 16.68 -3.36 8.84
C LEU A 65 17.34 -4.67 9.32
N LEU A 66 16.58 -5.77 9.35
CA LEU A 66 17.02 -7.07 9.84
C LEU A 66 17.81 -7.87 8.78
N TYR A 67 17.29 -7.98 7.55
CA TYR A 67 17.87 -8.88 6.54
C TYR A 67 18.94 -8.23 5.66
N THR A 68 19.15 -6.91 5.70
CA THR A 68 20.17 -6.22 4.87
C THR A 68 21.48 -5.91 5.62
N GLY A 69 21.65 -6.41 6.85
CA GLY A 69 22.85 -6.14 7.64
C GLY A 69 22.93 -4.73 8.25
N ARG A 70 21.88 -3.91 8.10
CA ARG A 70 21.84 -2.52 8.59
C ARG A 70 21.87 -2.43 10.11
N LEU A 71 21.27 -3.38 10.82
CA LEU A 71 21.32 -3.43 12.29
C LEU A 71 22.77 -3.55 12.79
N GLN A 72 23.53 -4.50 12.23
CA GLN A 72 24.93 -4.75 12.57
C GLN A 72 25.81 -3.56 12.18
N ARG A 73 25.52 -2.90 11.06
CA ARG A 73 26.19 -1.67 10.67
C ARG A 73 25.99 -0.56 11.71
N LEU A 74 24.76 -0.33 12.17
CA LEU A 74 24.47 0.67 13.20
C LEU A 74 25.14 0.34 14.55
N GLN A 75 25.29 -0.95 14.88
CA GLN A 75 26.05 -1.38 16.05
C GLN A 75 27.55 -1.06 15.90
N ARG A 76 28.15 -1.34 14.74
CA ARG A 76 29.56 -1.00 14.46
C ARG A 76 29.81 0.51 14.44
N GLU A 77 28.84 1.29 13.99
CA GLU A 77 28.88 2.76 14.00
C GLU A 77 28.67 3.36 15.40
N GLY A 78 28.45 2.54 16.44
CA GLY A 78 28.20 3.01 17.81
C GLY A 78 26.82 3.67 17.99
N ARG A 79 25.95 3.59 16.99
CA ARG A 79 24.60 4.19 17.01
C ARG A 79 23.56 3.30 17.68
N LEU A 80 23.88 2.01 17.85
CA LEU A 80 23.08 1.04 18.59
C LEU A 80 23.97 0.22 19.52
N ARG A 81 23.45 -0.11 20.70
CA ARG A 81 24.12 -1.01 21.66
C ARG A 81 24.28 -2.42 21.08
N ALA A 82 25.36 -3.11 21.46
CA ALA A 82 25.61 -4.50 21.11
C ALA A 82 26.03 -5.28 22.37
N PRO A 83 25.39 -6.44 22.67
CA PRO A 83 24.25 -7.05 21.97
C PRO A 83 22.91 -6.34 22.26
N LEU A 84 21.92 -6.55 21.39
CA LEU A 84 20.53 -6.15 21.65
C LEU A 84 19.81 -7.33 22.33
N GLY A 85 19.06 -7.06 23.41
CA GLY A 85 18.25 -8.09 24.08
C GLY A 85 16.99 -8.47 23.31
N SER A 86 16.27 -7.48 22.75
CA SER A 86 15.08 -7.69 21.92
C SER A 86 14.96 -6.61 20.84
N VAL A 87 14.29 -6.95 19.74
CA VAL A 87 13.95 -6.03 18.65
C VAL A 87 12.48 -6.21 18.29
N VAL A 88 11.71 -5.12 18.31
CA VAL A 88 10.31 -5.10 17.86
C VAL A 88 10.25 -4.46 16.47
N VAL A 89 9.72 -5.19 15.50
CA VAL A 89 9.50 -4.68 14.15
C VAL A 89 8.00 -4.43 13.94
N VAL A 90 7.64 -3.19 13.65
CA VAL A 90 6.26 -2.84 13.29
C VAL A 90 6.07 -3.08 11.80
N VAL A 91 5.32 -4.11 11.45
CA VAL A 91 4.93 -4.42 10.07
C VAL A 91 3.48 -4.02 9.83
N CYS A 92 3.19 -3.35 8.71
CA CYS A 92 1.82 -3.19 8.26
C CYS A 92 1.40 -4.48 7.54
N GLY A 93 0.57 -5.33 8.17
CA GLY A 93 0.05 -6.56 7.56
C GLY A 93 -0.94 -6.33 6.39
N GLY A 94 -0.98 -5.15 5.80
CA GLY A 94 -2.03 -4.79 4.85
C GLY A 94 -3.43 -4.83 5.46
N SER A 95 -4.46 -4.75 4.62
CA SER A 95 -5.87 -4.90 5.04
C SER A 95 -6.37 -6.35 5.01
N SER A 96 -5.52 -7.28 4.58
CA SER A 96 -5.89 -8.68 4.34
C SER A 96 -5.46 -9.63 5.45
N ILE A 97 -4.71 -9.14 6.45
CA ILE A 97 -4.20 -9.94 7.56
C ILE A 97 -5.08 -9.74 8.79
N ARG A 98 -5.83 -10.78 9.15
CA ARG A 98 -6.61 -10.84 10.40
C ARG A 98 -5.79 -11.48 11.52
N PRO A 99 -6.08 -11.18 12.80
CA PRO A 99 -5.40 -11.80 13.93
C PRO A 99 -5.43 -13.34 13.91
N ALA A 100 -6.50 -13.95 13.41
CA ALA A 100 -6.58 -15.41 13.27
C ALA A 100 -5.58 -15.97 12.25
N GLN A 101 -5.34 -15.25 11.14
CA GLN A 101 -4.35 -15.64 10.14
C GLN A 101 -2.93 -15.52 10.69
N LEU A 102 -2.67 -14.50 11.53
CA LEU A 102 -1.38 -14.35 12.22
C LEU A 102 -1.13 -15.48 13.21
N ARG A 103 -2.15 -15.93 13.97
CA ARG A 103 -2.02 -17.07 14.89
C ARG A 103 -1.76 -18.37 14.13
N ALA A 104 -2.51 -18.65 13.07
CA ALA A 104 -2.27 -19.83 12.24
C ALA A 104 -0.85 -19.82 11.63
N LEU A 105 -0.35 -18.64 11.21
CA LEU A 105 1.00 -18.50 10.70
C LEU A 105 2.07 -18.66 11.81
N LYS A 106 1.79 -18.17 13.02
CA LYS A 106 2.63 -18.38 14.21
C LYS A 106 2.85 -19.89 14.45
N ASP A 107 1.77 -20.66 14.43
CA ASP A 107 1.81 -22.11 14.63
C ASP A 107 2.55 -22.82 13.49
N GLN A 108 2.29 -22.43 12.23
CA GLN A 108 2.98 -23.00 11.06
C GLN A 108 4.50 -22.75 11.03
N LEU A 109 4.93 -21.61 11.56
CA LEU A 109 6.34 -21.22 11.57
C LEU A 109 7.08 -21.64 12.85
N GLY A 110 6.39 -22.29 13.80
CA GLY A 110 6.98 -22.72 15.08
C GLY A 110 7.51 -21.56 15.92
N LEU A 111 6.88 -20.39 15.82
CA LEU A 111 7.21 -19.23 16.63
C LEU A 111 6.41 -19.36 17.94
N GLU A 112 7.03 -19.76 19.05
CA GLU A 112 6.36 -19.88 20.36
C GLU A 112 6.31 -18.54 21.11
#